data_AF-A0A1Q6Z0U4-F1
#
_entry.id   AF-A0A1Q6Z0U4-F1
#
_cell.length_a   1.000
_cell.length_b   1.000
_cell.length_c   1.000
_cell.angle_alpha   90.00
_cell.angle_beta   90.00
_cell.angle_gamma   90.00
#
_symmetry.space_group_name_H-M   'P 1'
#
loop_
_entity.id
_entity.type
_entity.pdbx_description
1 polymer ?
#
loop_
_entity_poly.entity_id
_entity_poly.type
_entity_poly.pdbx_seq_one_letter_code
_entity_poly.pdbx_strand_id
1 'polypeptide(L)'
;MSLEGYLQAAPKAELHVHLEGAIQPAPVLALAQRNKMLLPIETEEELRQRLTYRDFDHFIEIFLMITRCLKTREDYEQIVYELGAEMARQHVRYAEVTVTPSTHQLPGVPHDVYFSGMQRGRARRK
;
A
#
# COMPACT_ATOMS: atom_id res chain seq x y z
N MET A 1 19.58 -9.80 24.73
CA MET A 1 18.84 -9.32 23.53
C MET A 1 18.13 -8.04 23.94
N SER A 2 18.23 -6.96 23.17
CA SER A 2 17.46 -5.74 23.44
C SER A 2 15.98 -5.98 23.18
N LEU A 3 15.10 -5.16 23.79
CA LEU A 3 13.66 -5.21 23.50
C LEU A 3 13.39 -5.06 21.99
N GLU A 4 14.09 -4.14 21.33
CA GLU A 4 14.00 -3.93 19.89
C GLU A 4 14.37 -5.19 19.09
N GLY A 5 15.48 -5.84 19.43
CA GLY A 5 15.91 -7.08 18.76
C GLY A 5 14.91 -8.22 18.95
N TYR A 6 14.30 -8.32 20.13
CA TYR A 6 13.23 -9.28 20.39
C TYR A 6 11.99 -8.97 19.54
N LEU A 7 11.54 -7.72 19.51
CA LEU A 7 10.35 -7.29 18.74
C LEU A 7 10.54 -7.54 17.23
N GLN A 8 11.74 -7.28 16.70
CA GLN A 8 12.05 -7.55 15.29
C GLN A 8 12.06 -9.05 14.99
N ALA A 9 12.60 -9.88 15.88
CA ALA A 9 12.75 -11.33 15.65
C ALA A 9 11.48 -12.15 15.96
N ALA A 10 10.57 -11.65 16.80
CA ALA A 10 9.39 -12.41 17.21
C ALA A 10 8.47 -12.71 16.01
N PRO A 11 7.98 -13.95 15.82
CA PRO A 11 7.00 -14.24 14.78
C PRO A 11 5.68 -13.54 15.08
N LYS A 12 5.11 -12.88 14.06
CA LYS A 12 3.90 -12.05 14.21
C LYS A 12 2.81 -12.47 13.23
N ALA A 13 1.56 -12.18 13.57
CA ALA A 13 0.41 -12.23 12.67
C ALA A 13 -0.18 -10.82 12.54
N GLU A 14 -0.41 -10.37 11.31
CA GLU A 14 -1.00 -9.07 11.01
C GLU A 14 -2.48 -9.26 10.63
N LEU A 15 -3.39 -8.90 11.52
CA LEU A 15 -4.83 -9.19 11.33
C LEU A 15 -5.65 -7.96 10.97
N HIS A 16 -5.02 -6.77 10.98
CA HIS A 16 -5.69 -5.53 10.61
C HIS A 16 -4.72 -4.62 9.85
N VAL A 17 -4.69 -4.79 8.53
CA VAL A 17 -3.95 -3.90 7.63
C VAL A 17 -4.76 -3.65 6.38
N HIS A 18 -4.84 -2.39 5.96
CA HIS A 18 -5.43 -2.01 4.68
C HIS A 18 -4.32 -1.94 3.64
N LEU A 19 -4.45 -2.68 2.54
CA LEU A 19 -3.45 -2.73 1.47
C LEU A 19 -3.08 -1.33 0.97
N GLU A 20 -4.08 -0.51 0.69
CA GLU A 20 -3.92 0.83 0.13
C GLU A 20 -3.26 1.79 1.14
N GLY A 21 -3.50 1.57 2.42
CA GLY A 21 -2.91 2.36 3.51
C GLY A 21 -1.48 1.94 3.87
N ALA A 22 -1.03 0.78 3.39
CA ALA A 22 0.30 0.23 3.66
C ALA A 22 1.32 0.50 2.54
N ILE A 23 0.91 1.21 1.48
CA ILE A 23 1.79 1.59 0.36
C ILE A 23 2.88 2.53 0.89
N GLN A 24 4.13 2.17 0.63
CA GLN A 24 5.27 3.01 1.03
C GLN A 24 5.33 4.30 0.20
N PRO A 25 5.88 5.40 0.75
CA PRO A 25 5.92 6.70 0.05
C PRO A 25 6.59 6.66 -1.32
N ALA A 26 7.75 5.98 -1.44
CA ALA A 26 8.50 5.93 -2.69
C ALA A 26 7.70 5.32 -3.87
N PRO A 27 7.03 4.16 -3.71
CA PRO A 27 6.10 3.63 -4.71
C PRO A 27 4.99 4.60 -5.14
N VAL A 28 4.44 5.44 -4.26
CA VAL A 28 3.33 6.36 -4.60
C VAL A 28 3.72 7.33 -5.71
N LEU A 29 4.89 7.95 -5.61
CA LEU A 29 5.36 8.90 -6.63
C LEU A 29 5.63 8.21 -7.96
N ALA A 30 6.23 7.02 -7.93
CA ALA A 30 6.46 6.22 -9.12
C ALA A 30 5.15 5.79 -9.79
N LEU A 31 4.14 5.41 -9.00
CA LEU A 31 2.79 5.09 -9.48
C LEU A 31 2.12 6.30 -10.12
N ALA A 32 2.17 7.46 -9.47
CA ALA A 32 1.60 8.70 -9.99
C ALA A 32 2.23 9.10 -11.33
N GLN A 33 3.56 9.04 -11.43
CA GLN A 33 4.29 9.32 -12.66
C GLN A 33 3.92 8.32 -13.77
N ARG A 34 3.96 7.01 -13.47
CA ARG A 34 3.62 5.94 -14.43
C ARG A 34 2.21 6.12 -15.00
N ASN A 35 1.26 6.49 -14.14
CA ASN A 35 -0.15 6.60 -14.48
C ASN A 35 -0.60 8.02 -14.84
N LYS A 36 0.34 8.96 -15.00
CA LYS A 36 0.09 10.37 -15.36
C LYS A 36 -0.92 11.05 -14.43
N MET A 37 -0.86 10.72 -13.15
CA MET A 37 -1.67 11.35 -12.11
C MET A 37 -0.98 12.62 -11.64
N LEU A 38 -1.72 13.73 -11.66
CA LEU A 38 -1.28 14.97 -11.02
C LEU A 38 -1.48 14.83 -9.51
N LEU A 39 -0.39 14.79 -8.77
CA LEU A 39 -0.38 14.89 -7.32
C LEU A 39 0.07 16.29 -6.91
N PRO A 40 -0.50 16.87 -5.84
CA PRO A 40 -0.01 18.12 -5.26
C PRO A 40 1.27 17.89 -4.43
N ILE A 41 2.13 16.98 -4.88
CA ILE A 41 3.32 16.45 -4.21
C ILE A 41 4.32 16.06 -5.29
N GLU A 42 5.52 16.61 -5.25
CA GLU A 42 6.57 16.39 -6.24
C GLU A 42 7.74 15.57 -5.68
N THR A 43 7.91 15.55 -4.36
CA THR A 43 9.03 14.86 -3.70
C THR A 43 8.59 13.88 -2.60
N GLU A 44 9.45 12.90 -2.30
CA GLU A 44 9.19 11.94 -1.22
C GLU A 44 9.12 12.62 0.15
N GLU A 45 9.92 13.66 0.34
CA GLU A 45 9.93 14.44 1.59
C GLU A 45 8.59 15.17 1.79
N GLU A 46 8.06 15.82 0.76
CA GLU A 46 6.73 16.43 0.81
C GLU A 46 5.64 15.39 1.09
N LEU A 47 5.74 14.19 0.48
CA LEU A 47 4.80 13.11 0.77
C LEU A 47 4.86 12.69 2.24
N ARG A 48 6.07 12.52 2.79
CA ARG A 48 6.26 12.14 4.20
C ARG A 48 5.68 13.19 5.15
N GLN A 49 5.85 14.48 4.85
CA GLN A 49 5.24 15.56 5.62
C GLN A 49 3.71 15.52 5.58
N ARG A 50 3.13 15.17 4.42
CA ARG A 50 1.68 15.00 4.26
C ARG A 50 1.12 13.82 5.07
N LEU A 51 1.89 12.78 5.35
CA LEU A 51 1.48 11.65 6.19
C LEU A 51 1.35 11.99 7.69
N THR A 52 1.40 13.27 8.06
CA THR A 52 1.02 13.76 9.39
C THR A 52 -0.43 14.24 9.35
N TYR A 53 -1.33 13.48 9.98
CA TYR A 53 -2.77 13.72 9.90
C TYR A 53 -3.28 14.65 11.00
N ARG A 54 -4.21 15.56 10.65
CA ARG A 54 -4.87 16.46 11.61
C ARG A 54 -6.03 15.77 12.31
N ASP A 55 -6.76 14.96 11.55
CA ASP A 55 -7.96 14.21 11.95
C ASP A 55 -8.16 13.04 10.98
N PHE A 56 -9.24 12.28 11.19
CA PHE A 56 -9.58 11.12 10.37
C PHE A 56 -9.96 11.51 8.94
N ASP A 57 -10.66 12.63 8.75
CA ASP A 57 -11.08 13.08 7.41
C ASP A 57 -9.87 13.44 6.55
N HIS A 58 -8.88 14.14 7.12
CA HIS A 58 -7.62 14.43 6.45
C HIS A 58 -6.84 13.15 6.09
N PHE A 59 -6.86 12.14 6.96
CA PHE A 59 -6.31 10.82 6.64
C PHE A 59 -7.01 10.20 5.43
N ILE A 60 -8.35 10.24 5.37
CA ILE A 60 -9.12 9.70 4.25
C ILE A 60 -8.82 10.45 2.95
N GLU A 61 -8.66 11.78 2.98
CA GLU A 61 -8.26 12.58 1.81
C GLU A 61 -6.94 12.06 1.21
N ILE A 62 -5.92 11.87 2.05
CA ILE A 62 -4.59 11.40 1.63
C ILE A 62 -4.64 9.94 1.19
N PHE A 63 -5.35 9.09 1.93
CA PHE A 63 -5.56 7.69 1.59
C PHE A 63 -6.20 7.54 0.19
N LEU A 64 -7.25 8.31 -0.11
CA LEU A 64 -7.89 8.29 -1.42
C LEU A 64 -7.00 8.87 -2.52
N MET A 65 -6.20 9.91 -2.22
CA MET A 65 -5.21 10.46 -3.14
C MET A 65 -4.20 9.38 -3.56
N ILE A 66 -3.64 8.64 -2.60
CA ILE A 66 -2.70 7.54 -2.86
C ILE A 66 -3.40 6.43 -3.65
N THR A 67 -4.57 5.99 -3.20
CA THR A 67 -5.33 4.90 -3.84
C THR A 67 -5.65 5.20 -5.30
N ARG A 68 -5.95 6.46 -5.64
CA ARG A 68 -6.24 6.90 -7.02
C ARG A 68 -5.04 6.79 -7.97
N CYS A 69 -3.83 6.61 -7.44
CA CYS A 69 -2.64 6.37 -8.26
C CYS A 69 -2.60 4.96 -8.86
N LEU A 70 -3.40 4.01 -8.35
CA LEU A 70 -3.49 2.65 -8.86
C LEU A 70 -4.45 2.60 -10.07
N LYS A 71 -3.99 2.08 -11.21
CA LYS A 71 -4.73 2.03 -12.48
C LYS A 71 -4.62 0.70 -13.22
N THR A 72 -3.46 0.07 -13.16
CA THR A 72 -3.08 -1.10 -13.97
C THR A 72 -2.91 -2.33 -13.10
N ARG A 73 -2.99 -3.52 -13.71
CA ARG A 73 -2.82 -4.80 -13.01
C ARG A 73 -1.45 -4.87 -12.32
N GLU A 74 -0.44 -4.33 -12.98
CA GLU A 74 0.95 -4.26 -12.53
C GLU A 74 1.11 -3.38 -11.28
N ASP A 75 0.30 -2.31 -11.15
CA ASP A 75 0.29 -1.49 -9.93
C ASP A 75 -0.13 -2.32 -8.71
N TYR A 76 -1.21 -3.09 -8.85
CA TYR A 76 -1.76 -3.92 -7.78
C TYR A 76 -0.85 -5.10 -7.43
N GLU A 77 -0.24 -5.73 -8.43
CA GLU A 77 0.78 -6.77 -8.21
C GLU A 77 1.98 -6.22 -7.44
N GLN A 78 2.46 -5.02 -7.81
CA GLN A 78 3.59 -4.37 -7.17
C GLN A 78 3.31 -4.10 -5.68
N ILE A 79 2.20 -3.43 -5.34
CA ILE A 79 1.93 -3.05 -3.94
C ILE A 79 1.70 -4.26 -3.04
N VAL A 80 1.09 -5.35 -3.55
CA VAL A 80 0.90 -6.58 -2.77
C VAL A 80 2.25 -7.26 -2.53
N TYR A 81 3.11 -7.31 -3.54
CA TYR A 81 4.45 -7.87 -3.39
C TYR A 81 5.30 -7.06 -2.40
N GLU A 82 5.28 -5.74 -2.48
CA GLU A 82 6.00 -4.85 -1.58
C GLU A 82 5.50 -4.96 -0.14
N LEU A 83 4.18 -5.02 0.08
CA LEU A 83 3.59 -5.26 1.40
C LEU A 83 4.10 -6.58 2.01
N GLY A 84 4.01 -7.67 1.25
CA GLY A 84 4.52 -8.97 1.70
C GLY A 84 6.03 -8.95 1.96
N ALA A 85 6.78 -8.18 1.17
CA ALA A 85 8.21 -8.04 1.36
C ALA A 85 8.57 -7.32 2.68
N GLU A 86 7.81 -6.29 3.04
CA GLU A 86 7.97 -5.53 4.27
C GLU A 86 7.49 -6.32 5.50
N MET A 87 6.36 -7.00 5.40
CA MET A 87 5.86 -7.93 6.42
C MET A 87 6.90 -9.01 6.75
N ALA A 88 7.50 -9.62 5.73
CA ALA A 88 8.55 -10.62 5.92
C ALA A 88 9.78 -10.04 6.62
N ARG A 89 10.18 -8.80 6.29
CA ARG A 89 11.29 -8.09 6.96
C ARG A 89 11.02 -7.89 8.45
N GLN A 90 9.76 -7.70 8.81
CA GLN A 90 9.29 -7.57 10.18
C GLN A 90 8.95 -8.91 10.84
N HIS A 91 9.25 -10.06 10.23
CA HIS A 91 8.93 -11.39 10.79
C HIS A 91 7.42 -11.67 10.95
N VAL A 92 6.57 -10.99 10.18
CA VAL A 92 5.15 -11.36 10.04
C VAL A 92 5.07 -12.65 9.22
N ARG A 93 4.43 -13.67 9.79
CA ARG A 93 4.32 -15.02 9.22
C ARG A 93 2.97 -15.28 8.55
N TYR A 94 1.97 -14.50 8.93
CA TYR A 94 0.61 -14.60 8.46
C TYR A 94 -0.02 -13.21 8.43
N ALA A 95 -0.81 -12.91 7.41
CA ALA A 95 -1.52 -11.65 7.31
C ALA A 95 -2.91 -11.83 6.69
N GLU A 96 -3.90 -11.16 7.28
CA GLU A 96 -5.23 -10.96 6.71
C GLU A 96 -5.33 -9.52 6.21
N VAL A 97 -5.09 -9.34 4.91
CA VAL A 97 -5.01 -8.01 4.29
C VAL A 97 -6.39 -7.58 3.83
N THR A 98 -6.84 -6.43 4.34
CA THR A 98 -8.10 -5.79 3.97
C THR A 98 -7.91 -4.93 2.72
N VAL A 99 -8.88 -4.97 1.83
CA VAL A 99 -8.97 -4.15 0.62
C VAL A 99 -10.34 -3.50 0.58
N THR A 100 -10.46 -2.30 0.03
CA THR A 100 -11.73 -1.58 -0.10
C THR A 100 -12.12 -1.46 -1.58
N PRO A 101 -12.85 -2.43 -2.16
CA PRO A 101 -13.09 -2.50 -3.62
C PRO A 101 -13.70 -1.24 -4.23
N SER A 102 -14.58 -0.55 -3.50
CA SER A 102 -15.23 0.68 -3.96
C SER A 102 -14.23 1.80 -4.27
N THR A 103 -13.09 1.85 -3.60
CA THR A 103 -12.05 2.87 -3.84
C THR A 103 -11.36 2.71 -5.19
N HIS A 104 -11.44 1.53 -5.79
CA HIS A 104 -10.91 1.24 -7.13
C HIS A 104 -12.01 1.29 -8.20
N GLN A 105 -13.20 0.77 -7.88
CA GLN A 105 -14.32 0.71 -8.82
C GLN A 105 -14.91 2.09 -9.12
N LEU A 106 -15.09 2.95 -8.10
CA LEU A 106 -15.70 4.28 -8.30
C LEU A 106 -14.86 5.17 -9.23
N PRO A 107 -13.51 5.17 -9.18
CA PRO A 107 -12.67 5.83 -10.18
C PRO A 107 -12.59 5.14 -11.55
N GLY A 108 -13.30 4.02 -11.76
CA GLY A 108 -13.41 3.32 -13.04
C GLY A 108 -12.42 2.19 -13.28
N VAL A 109 -11.67 1.72 -12.28
CA VAL A 109 -10.78 0.56 -12.44
C VAL A 109 -11.63 -0.72 -12.49
N PRO A 110 -11.57 -1.52 -13.58
CA PRO A 110 -12.35 -2.75 -13.68
C PRO A 110 -12.02 -3.76 -12.59
N HIS A 111 -13.02 -4.52 -12.13
CA HIS A 111 -12.84 -5.55 -11.11
C HIS A 111 -11.67 -6.51 -11.40
N ASP A 112 -11.61 -7.03 -12.63
CA ASP A 112 -10.56 -7.95 -13.04
C ASP A 112 -9.15 -7.36 -12.84
N VAL A 113 -8.96 -6.06 -13.12
CA VAL A 113 -7.64 -5.43 -13.10
C VAL A 113 -7.05 -5.47 -11.69
N TYR A 114 -7.79 -4.98 -10.70
CA TYR A 114 -7.26 -4.94 -9.33
C TYR A 114 -7.27 -6.31 -8.67
N PHE A 115 -8.29 -7.14 -8.92
CA PHE A 115 -8.38 -8.46 -8.33
C PHE A 115 -7.28 -9.40 -8.84
N SER A 116 -7.09 -9.47 -10.16
CA SER A 116 -6.05 -10.32 -10.75
C SER A 116 -4.64 -9.81 -10.43
N GLY A 117 -4.43 -8.50 -10.37
CA GLY A 117 -3.17 -7.89 -9.96
C GLY A 117 -2.80 -8.27 -8.52
N MET A 118 -3.73 -8.15 -7.58
CA MET A 118 -3.53 -8.57 -6.19
C MET A 118 -3.19 -10.07 -6.09
N GLN A 119 -3.88 -10.91 -6.86
CA GLN A 119 -3.64 -12.35 -6.87
C GLN A 119 -2.25 -12.70 -7.44
N ARG A 120 -1.80 -12.01 -8.48
CA ARG A 120 -0.43 -12.13 -9.00
C ARG A 120 0.60 -11.74 -7.94
N GLY A 121 0.40 -10.60 -7.29
CA GLY A 121 1.30 -10.12 -6.23
C GLY A 121 1.41 -11.10 -5.07
N ARG A 122 0.28 -11.70 -4.64
CA ARG A 122 0.22 -12.72 -3.59
C ARG A 122 0.95 -14.02 -4.00
N ALA A 123 0.83 -14.42 -5.26
CA ALA A 123 1.46 -15.64 -5.78
C ALA A 123 2.96 -15.47 -6.04
N ARG A 124 3.43 -14.23 -6.21
CA ARG A 124 4.84 -13.92 -6.44
C ARG A 124 5.66 -14.25 -5.19
N ARG A 125 6.53 -15.26 -5.32
CA ARG A 125 7.48 -15.63 -4.27
C ARG A 125 8.72 -14.74 -4.34
N LYS A 126 9.36 -14.56 -3.20
CA LYS A 126 10.77 -14.15 -3.12
C LYS A 126 11.66 -15.35 -3.40
#